data_AF-A0A7W1M2F0-F1
#
_entry.id   AF-A0A7W1M2F0-F1
#
_cell.length_a   1.000
_cell.length_b   1.000
_cell.length_c   1.000
_cell.angle_alpha   90.00
_cell.angle_beta   90.00
_cell.angle_gamma   90.00
#
_symmetry.space_group_name_H-M   'P 1'
#
loop_
_entity.id
_entity.type
_entity.pdbx_description
1 polymer ?
#
loop_
_entity_poly.entity_id
_entity_poly.type
_entity_poly.pdbx_seq_one_letter_code
_entity_poly.pdbx_strand_id
1 'polypeptide(L)'
;MSATEVARNFSAVMNRVGAGEEIEIVRNGAPIAELRPPSKPHGISGSALKTMMAHRSHLDGDFARDVGAAGRDIWPAADQWPAS
;
A
#
# COMPACT_ATOMS: atom_id res chain seq x y z
N MET A 1 14.12 21.80 -6.87
CA MET A 1 13.89 21.40 -8.28
C MET A 1 12.56 21.97 -8.75
N SER A 2 12.39 22.41 -9.99
CA SER A 2 11.10 22.96 -10.44
C SER A 2 10.06 21.88 -10.78
N ALA A 3 8.77 22.21 -10.67
CA ALA A 3 7.69 21.30 -11.07
C ALA A 3 7.80 20.89 -12.55
N THR A 4 8.23 21.79 -13.42
CA THR A 4 8.42 21.50 -14.85
C THR A 4 9.59 20.54 -15.09
N GLU A 5 10.68 20.68 -14.35
CA GLU A 5 11.80 19.73 -14.43
C GLU A 5 11.41 18.34 -13.93
N VAL A 6 10.63 18.27 -12.84
CA VAL A 6 10.10 17.01 -12.32
C VAL A 6 9.21 16.33 -13.37
N ALA A 7 8.29 17.08 -13.99
CA ALA A 7 7.39 16.52 -15.01
C ALA A 7 8.16 16.00 -16.23
N ARG A 8 9.18 16.73 -16.70
CA ARG A 8 10.02 16.33 -17.84
C ARG A 8 10.91 15.12 -17.55
N ASN A 9 11.28 14.91 -16.29
CA ASN A 9 12.23 13.86 -15.87
C ASN A 9 11.60 12.86 -14.89
N PHE A 10 10.29 12.67 -14.94
CA PHE A 10 9.53 12.02 -13.88
C PHE A 10 10.09 10.65 -13.47
N SER A 11 10.35 9.76 -14.43
CA SER A 11 10.89 8.43 -14.13
C SER A 11 12.26 8.47 -13.46
N ALA A 12 13.15 9.38 -13.88
CA ALA A 12 14.45 9.54 -13.27
C ALA A 12 14.35 10.10 -11.84
N VAL A 13 13.44 11.05 -11.62
CA VAL A 13 13.14 11.59 -10.29
C VAL A 13 12.60 10.50 -9.37
N MET A 14 11.65 9.69 -9.83
CA MET A 14 11.10 8.57 -9.04
C MET A 14 12.15 7.50 -8.72
N ASN A 15 13.07 7.20 -9.64
CA ASN A 15 14.18 6.28 -9.37
C ASN A 15 15.10 6.80 -8.27
N ARG A 16 15.41 8.10 -8.29
CA ARG A 16 16.23 8.76 -7.26
C ARG A 16 15.54 8.73 -5.90
N VAL A 17 14.24 9.05 -5.86
CA VAL A 17 13.43 8.96 -4.64
C VAL A 17 13.36 7.51 -4.15
N GLY A 18 13.17 6.54 -5.05
CA GLY A 18 13.22 5.11 -4.70
C GLY A 18 14.56 4.65 -4.15
N ALA A 19 15.66 5.31 -4.56
CA ALA A 19 17.01 5.05 -4.07
C ALA A 19 17.33 5.76 -2.74
N GLY A 20 16.39 6.51 -2.15
CA GLY A 20 16.57 7.17 -0.86
C GLY A 20 16.64 8.69 -0.90
N GLU A 21 16.60 9.31 -2.07
CA GLU A 21 16.73 10.77 -2.18
C GLU A 21 15.43 11.51 -1.81
N GLU A 22 15.57 12.59 -1.05
CA GLU A 22 14.49 13.54 -0.78
C GLU A 22 14.63 14.76 -1.70
N ILE A 23 13.57 15.12 -2.41
CA ILE A 23 13.58 16.17 -3.43
C ILE A 23 12.53 17.22 -3.12
N GLU A 24 12.99 18.43 -2.84
CA GLU A 24 12.13 19.61 -2.72
C GLU A 24 11.74 20.15 -4.11
N ILE A 25 10.43 20.29 -4.32
CA ILE A 25 9.85 20.92 -5.51
C ILE A 25 9.54 22.39 -5.20
N VAL A 26 10.08 23.27 -6.03
CA VAL A 26 10.01 24.72 -5.89
C VAL A 26 9.25 25.32 -7.08
N ARG A 27 8.41 26.33 -6.82
CA ARG A 27 7.74 27.13 -7.86
C ARG A 27 7.87 28.60 -7.49
N ASN A 28 8.35 29.42 -8.42
CA ASN A 28 8.57 30.86 -8.20
C ASN A 28 9.46 31.17 -6.98
N GLY A 29 10.49 30.34 -6.74
CA GLY A 29 11.42 30.51 -5.62
C GLY A 29 10.90 30.02 -4.26
N ALA A 30 9.65 29.54 -4.18
CA ALA A 30 9.06 29.00 -2.95
C ALA A 30 8.91 27.47 -3.02
N PRO A 31 9.28 26.72 -1.96
CA PRO A 31 8.95 25.30 -1.84
C PRO A 31 7.44 25.08 -1.88
N ILE A 32 6.99 24.08 -2.66
CA ILE A 32 5.57 23.74 -2.80
C ILE A 32 5.25 22.28 -2.53
N ALA A 33 6.25 21.39 -2.60
CA ALA A 33 6.08 19.97 -2.31
C ALA A 33 7.44 19.32 -2.01
N GLU A 34 7.39 18.16 -1.37
CA GLU A 34 8.55 17.32 -1.10
C GLU A 34 8.22 15.90 -1.58
N LEU A 35 9.18 15.30 -2.28
CA LEU A 35 9.14 13.89 -2.65
C LEU A 35 10.16 13.15 -1.81
N ARG A 36 9.73 12.13 -1.10
CA ARG A 36 10.58 11.30 -0.25
C ARG A 36 10.21 9.83 -0.38
N PRO A 37 11.15 8.91 -0.12
CA PRO A 37 10.83 7.50 -0.05
C PRO A 37 9.74 7.26 1.00
N PRO A 38 8.81 6.30 0.78
CA PRO A 38 7.81 5.96 1.78
C PRO A 38 8.51 5.44 3.04
N SER A 39 8.15 6.01 4.21
CA SER A 39 8.82 5.69 5.49
C SER A 39 8.62 4.24 5.94
N LYS A 40 7.59 3.57 5.43
CA LYS A 40 7.33 2.13 5.58
C LYS A 40 6.62 1.61 4.32
N PRO A 41 6.86 0.36 3.89
CA PRO A 41 5.97 -0.31 2.97
C PRO A 41 4.55 -0.26 3.55
N HIS A 42 3.59 0.27 2.79
CA HIS A 42 2.19 0.20 3.19
C HIS A 42 1.69 -1.23 2.95
N GLY A 43 1.35 -1.93 4.03
CA GLY A 43 0.85 -3.30 3.99
C GLY A 43 1.94 -4.37 4.01
N ILE A 44 1.49 -5.63 3.97
CA ILE A 44 2.36 -6.80 3.84
C ILE A 44 2.43 -7.18 2.36
N SER A 45 3.62 -7.56 1.87
CA SER A 45 3.72 -8.15 0.54
C SER A 45 2.93 -9.47 0.47
N GLY A 46 2.53 -9.90 -0.72
CA GLY A 46 1.90 -11.22 -0.89
C GLY A 46 2.80 -12.37 -0.40
N SER A 47 4.13 -12.22 -0.52
CA SER A 47 5.10 -13.17 0.03
C SER A 47 5.16 -13.15 1.55
N ALA A 48 5.08 -11.97 2.18
CA ALA A 48 5.01 -11.83 3.63
C ALA A 48 3.70 -12.39 4.18
N LEU A 49 2.58 -12.16 3.48
CA LEU A 49 1.29 -12.77 3.81
C LEU A 49 1.36 -14.30 3.69
N LYS A 50 1.90 -14.84 2.60
CA LYS A 50 2.07 -16.29 2.41
C LYS A 50 2.94 -16.89 3.53
N THR A 51 4.03 -16.21 3.89
CA THR A 51 4.91 -16.63 4.99
C THR A 51 4.16 -16.63 6.31
N MET A 52 3.43 -15.57 6.63
CA MET A 52 2.60 -15.48 7.83
C MET A 52 1.54 -16.59 7.88
N MET A 53 0.90 -16.91 6.75
CA MET A 53 -0.07 -18.00 6.65
C MET A 53 0.57 -19.38 6.84
N ALA A 54 1.77 -19.60 6.30
CA ALA A 54 2.51 -20.86 6.44
C ALA A 54 2.96 -21.14 7.88
N HIS A 55 3.08 -20.11 8.73
CA HIS A 55 3.43 -20.24 10.14
C HIS A 55 2.21 -20.34 11.07
N ARG A 56 0.98 -20.32 10.53
CA ARG A 56 -0.19 -20.57 11.37
C ARG A 56 -0.26 -22.06 11.70
N SER A 57 -0.45 -22.34 12.99
CA SER A 57 -0.97 -23.60 13.50
C SER A 57 -2.16 -24.01 12.62
N HIS A 58 -2.21 -25.28 12.20
CA HIS A 58 -3.32 -25.81 11.39
C HIS A 58 -4.63 -25.28 11.95
N LEU A 59 -5.39 -24.60 11.08
CA LEU A 59 -6.77 -24.26 11.36
C LEU A 59 -7.44 -25.55 11.86
N ASP A 60 -8.10 -25.48 13.00
CA ASP A 60 -8.80 -26.65 13.52
C ASP A 60 -9.95 -27.04 12.57
N GLY A 61 -10.49 -28.25 12.77
CA GLY A 61 -11.60 -28.75 11.95
C GLY A 61 -12.87 -27.90 12.03
N ASP A 62 -12.93 -26.98 13.00
CA ASP A 62 -14.06 -26.11 13.28
C ASP A 62 -13.98 -24.75 12.58
N PHE A 63 -12.82 -24.37 12.06
CA PHE A 63 -12.58 -23.08 11.41
C PHE A 63 -13.66 -22.69 10.39
N ALA A 64 -14.04 -23.63 9.51
CA ALA A 64 -15.04 -23.35 8.47
C ALA A 64 -16.42 -23.01 9.06
N ARG A 65 -16.80 -23.66 10.16
CA ARG A 65 -18.05 -23.41 10.88
C ARG A 65 -18.03 -22.04 11.55
N ASP A 66 -16.92 -21.68 12.18
CA ASP A 66 -16.77 -20.42 12.90
C ASP A 66 -16.72 -19.21 11.96
N VAL A 67 -16.00 -19.31 10.84
CA VAL A 67 -16.01 -18.27 9.80
C VAL A 67 -17.40 -18.11 9.19
N GLY A 68 -18.10 -19.22 8.93
CA GLY A 68 -19.46 -19.18 8.40
C GLY A 68 -20.45 -18.54 9.38
N ALA A 69 -20.29 -18.77 10.69
CA ALA A 69 -21.08 -18.11 11.72
C ALA A 69 -20.80 -16.61 11.79
N ALA A 70 -19.53 -16.22 11.88
CA ALA A 70 -19.11 -14.82 11.92
C ALA A 70 -19.54 -14.04 10.67
N GLY A 71 -19.49 -14.66 9.48
CA GLY A 71 -19.93 -14.04 8.24
C GLY A 71 -21.42 -13.64 8.24
N ARG A 72 -22.28 -14.39 8.94
CA ARG A 72 -23.71 -14.07 9.06
C ARG A 72 -23.98 -12.90 10.01
N ASP A 73 -23.12 -12.72 11.01
CA ASP A 73 -23.31 -11.71 12.06
C ASP A 73 -22.60 -10.38 11.71
N ILE A 74 -21.52 -10.44 10.94
CA ILE A 74 -20.63 -9.28 10.69
C ILE A 74 -20.85 -8.68 9.29
N TRP A 75 -21.25 -9.47 8.29
CA TRP A 75 -21.33 -8.99 6.91
C TRP A 75 -22.76 -8.54 6.55
N PRO A 76 -22.99 -7.26 6.18
CA PRO A 76 -24.24 -6.87 5.55
C PRO A 76 -24.40 -7.63 4.23
N ALA A 77 -25.63 -8.05 3.87
CA ALA A 77 -25.93 -8.84 2.68
C ALA A 77 -25.07 -8.43 1.46
N ALA A 78 -24.49 -9.44 0.80
CA ALA A 78 -23.36 -9.39 -0.14
C ALA A 78 -23.48 -8.49 -1.39
N ASP A 79 -24.47 -7.60 -1.47
CA ASP A 79 -24.76 -6.74 -2.62
C ASP A 79 -23.94 -5.43 -2.66
N GLN A 80 -22.98 -5.23 -1.75
CA GLN A 80 -22.27 -3.94 -1.61
C GLN A 80 -20.73 -4.05 -1.56
N TRP A 81 -20.13 -5.01 -2.26
CA TRP A 81 -18.71 -4.88 -2.60
C TRP A 81 -18.58 -4.14 -3.94
N PRO A 82 -17.68 -3.15 -4.09
CA PRO A 82 -17.63 -2.33 -5.30
C PRO A 82 -17.31 -3.20 -6.52
N ALA A 83 -18.34 -3.49 -7.31
CA ALA A 83 -18.18 -3.84 -8.70
C ALA A 83 -17.53 -2.64 -9.38
N SER A 84 -16.31 -2.84 -9.88
CA SER A 84 -15.63 -1.89 -10.74
C SER A 84 -16.36 -1.77 -12.07
#